data_AF-A0A645CQW0-F1
#
_entry.id   AF-A0A645CQW0-F1
#
_cell.length_a   1.000
_cell.length_b   1.000
_cell.length_c   1.000
_cell.angle_alpha   90.00
_cell.angle_beta   90.00
_cell.angle_gamma   90.00
#
_symmetry.space_group_name_H-M   'P 1'
#
loop_
_entity.id
_entity.type
_entity.pdbx_description
1 polymer ?
#
loop_
_entity_poly.entity_id
_entity_poly.type
_entity_poly.pdbx_seq_one_letter_code
_entity_poly.pdbx_strand_id
1 'polypeptide(L)'
;MPWVRKINMEYKKVRPFMSCDFYPHTLSPLDNSNWCISQYNRPENGDGMILAFRRPLSVCPQAEINLGGIDKDKTYIFTSEDTNEVVEISGETLTAEPYILSLPQKRTSLLIFYKVK
;
A
#
# COMPACT_ATOMS: atom_id res chain seq x y z
N MET A 1 -16.08 22.77 5.81
CA MET A 1 -14.73 22.38 5.36
C MET A 1 -14.79 21.11 4.51
N PRO A 2 -14.82 21.21 3.17
CA PRO A 2 -14.87 20.04 2.28
C PRO A 2 -13.75 19.01 2.52
N TRP A 3 -12.53 19.49 2.85
CA TRP A 3 -11.39 18.63 3.14
C TRP A 3 -11.59 17.72 4.37
N VAL A 4 -12.30 18.18 5.41
CA VAL A 4 -12.61 17.37 6.60
C VAL A 4 -13.55 16.22 6.24
N ARG A 5 -14.51 16.45 5.34
CA ARG A 5 -15.41 15.40 4.88
C ARG A 5 -14.63 14.37 4.06
N LYS A 6 -13.75 14.83 3.16
CA LYS A 6 -12.87 13.96 2.36
C LYS A 6 -12.04 13.04 3.26
N ILE A 7 -11.28 13.60 4.20
CA ILE A 7 -10.39 12.79 5.05
C ILE A 7 -11.17 11.82 5.97
N ASN A 8 -12.36 12.20 6.43
CA ASN A 8 -13.21 11.28 7.20
C ASN A 8 -13.74 10.12 6.35
N MET A 9 -14.05 10.34 5.08
CA MET A 9 -14.48 9.26 4.17
C MET A 9 -13.32 8.30 3.90
N GLU A 10 -12.12 8.83 3.65
CA GLU A 10 -10.91 8.03 3.47
C GLU A 10 -10.58 7.20 4.71
N TYR A 11 -10.60 7.82 5.90
CA TYR A 11 -10.44 7.09 7.17
C TYR A 11 -11.46 5.97 7.33
N LYS A 12 -12.73 6.19 6.99
CA LYS A 12 -13.75 5.14 7.06
C LYS A 12 -13.48 3.96 6.11
N LYS A 13 -12.86 4.21 4.95
CA LYS A 13 -12.44 3.14 4.02
C LYS A 13 -11.26 2.34 4.57
N VAL A 14 -10.31 3.02 5.20
CA VAL A 14 -9.04 2.44 5.71
C VAL A 14 -9.25 1.69 7.04
N ARG A 15 -10.13 2.20 7.91
CA ARG A 15 -10.35 1.69 9.27
C ARG A 15 -10.54 0.16 9.37
N PRO A 16 -11.29 -0.53 8.49
CA PRO A 16 -11.47 -1.98 8.57
C PRO A 16 -10.18 -2.79 8.47
N PHE A 17 -9.15 -2.26 7.80
CA PHE A 17 -7.88 -2.97 7.56
C PHE A 17 -6.88 -2.81 8.72
N MET A 18 -7.06 -1.79 9.56
CA MET A 18 -6.12 -1.44 10.65
C MET A 18 -6.02 -2.50 11.76
N SER A 19 -6.86 -3.54 11.73
CA SER A 19 -6.85 -4.68 12.65
C SER A 19 -6.60 -6.02 11.94
N CYS A 20 -6.18 -6.00 10.68
CA CYS A 20 -5.90 -7.20 9.88
C CYS A 20 -4.41 -7.59 9.95
N ASP A 21 -4.00 -8.59 9.18
CA ASP A 21 -2.62 -9.07 9.17
C ASP A 21 -1.66 -7.95 8.74
N PHE A 22 -0.72 -7.61 9.62
CA PHE A 22 0.17 -6.47 9.45
C PHE A 22 1.57 -6.91 9.00
N TYR A 23 1.99 -6.37 7.86
CA TYR A 23 3.32 -6.60 7.29
C TYR A 23 4.10 -5.27 7.25
N PRO A 24 5.03 -5.04 8.20
CA PRO A 24 5.89 -3.86 8.20
C PRO A 24 7.02 -4.05 7.19
N HIS A 25 6.98 -3.28 6.11
CA HIS A 25 8.01 -3.27 5.06
C HIS A 25 9.17 -2.32 5.38
N THR A 26 9.06 -1.53 6.47
CA THR A 26 10.16 -0.74 7.00
C THR A 26 10.24 -0.87 8.51
N LEU A 27 11.40 -1.27 9.04
CA LEU A 27 11.57 -1.63 10.44
C LEU A 27 11.92 -0.45 11.37
N SER A 28 12.49 0.64 10.84
CA SER A 28 12.95 1.77 11.66
C SER A 28 11.95 2.93 11.68
N PRO A 29 11.23 3.16 12.79
CA PRO A 29 10.27 4.27 12.89
C PRO A 29 10.93 5.65 13.04
N LEU A 30 12.20 5.72 13.48
CA LEU A 30 12.90 6.97 13.80
C LEU A 30 13.74 7.54 12.65
N ASP A 31 13.87 6.81 11.55
CA ASP A 31 14.78 7.19 10.45
C ASP A 31 14.08 7.99 9.35
N ASN A 32 14.54 9.21 9.04
CA ASN A 32 13.94 10.02 7.98
C ASN A 32 14.45 9.74 6.56
N SER A 33 15.47 8.89 6.40
CA SER A 33 16.13 8.57 5.13
C SER A 33 15.52 7.40 4.38
N ASN A 34 14.77 6.54 5.07
CA ASN A 34 14.08 5.41 4.47
C ASN A 34 12.61 5.72 4.14
N TRP A 35 11.99 4.88 3.32
CA TRP A 35 10.53 4.87 3.16
C TRP A 35 9.84 4.43 4.44
N CYS A 36 8.53 4.66 4.55
CA CYS A 36 7.70 4.11 5.62
C CYS A 36 6.55 3.35 4.96
N ILE A 37 6.62 2.02 4.95
CA ILE A 37 5.67 1.21 4.20
C ILE A 37 5.04 0.18 5.13
N SER A 38 3.71 0.10 5.06
CA SER A 38 2.89 -0.81 5.84
C SER A 38 1.86 -1.45 4.93
N GLN A 39 1.77 -2.77 4.99
CA GLN A 39 0.70 -3.51 4.34
C GLN A 39 -0.23 -4.10 5.40
N TYR A 40 -1.52 -4.06 5.10
CA TYR A 40 -2.57 -4.68 5.90
C TYR A 40 -3.35 -5.64 5.00
N ASN A 41 -3.24 -6.94 5.24
CA ASN A 41 -3.87 -7.98 4.43
C ASN A 41 -5.05 -8.59 5.19
N ARG A 42 -6.18 -8.74 4.50
CA ARG A 42 -7.41 -9.31 5.04
C ARG A 42 -7.80 -10.55 4.21
N PRO A 43 -7.17 -11.71 4.48
CA PRO A 43 -7.34 -12.90 3.65
C PRO A 43 -8.77 -13.43 3.61
N GLU A 44 -9.55 -13.25 4.68
CA GLU A 44 -10.96 -13.68 4.78
C GLU A 44 -11.88 -12.99 3.74
N ASN A 45 -11.50 -11.80 3.30
CA ASN A 45 -12.21 -11.02 2.27
C ASN A 45 -11.45 -10.98 0.94
N GLY A 46 -10.24 -11.56 0.89
CA GLY A 46 -9.38 -11.52 -0.29
C GLY A 46 -8.93 -10.10 -0.66
N ASP A 47 -8.82 -9.18 0.30
CA ASP A 47 -8.44 -7.80 0.04
C ASP A 47 -7.43 -7.25 1.06
N GLY A 48 -6.93 -6.06 0.80
CA GLY A 48 -5.97 -5.41 1.67
C GLY A 48 -5.61 -4.01 1.21
N MET A 49 -4.68 -3.40 1.92
CA MET A 49 -4.14 -2.09 1.55
C MET A 49 -2.65 -1.98 1.81
N ILE A 50 -2.01 -1.08 1.05
CA ILE A 50 -0.65 -0.63 1.25
C ILE A 50 -0.72 0.87 1.56
N LEU A 51 -0.14 1.26 2.69
CA LEU A 51 0.05 2.64 3.08
C LEU A 51 1.56 2.93 3.09
N ALA A 52 1.98 3.85 2.23
CA ALA A 52 3.37 4.20 2.08
C ALA A 52 3.59 5.72 2.19
N PHE A 53 4.72 6.11 2.79
CA PHE A 53 5.17 7.51 2.86
C PHE A 53 6.61 7.62 2.39
N ARG A 54 6.87 8.58 1.50
CA ARG A 54 8.23 8.97 1.15
C ARG A 54 8.72 10.06 2.10
N ARG A 55 9.60 9.69 3.03
CA ARG A 55 10.14 10.57 4.07
C ARG A 55 11.06 11.67 3.50
N PRO A 56 11.30 12.78 4.23
CA PRO A 56 11.98 13.96 3.71
C PRO A 56 13.42 13.73 3.21
N LEU A 57 14.14 12.79 3.81
CA LEU A 57 15.53 12.49 3.46
C LEU A 57 15.66 11.29 2.52
N SER A 58 14.54 10.66 2.12
CA SER A 58 14.54 9.53 1.19
C SER A 58 15.00 9.94 -0.21
N VAL A 59 16.18 9.46 -0.60
CA VAL A 59 16.79 9.76 -1.90
C VAL A 59 16.13 8.98 -3.04
N CYS A 60 15.69 7.75 -2.78
CA CYS A 60 15.06 6.89 -3.78
C CYS A 60 13.58 7.30 -4.01
N PRO A 61 13.17 7.59 -5.26
CA PRO A 61 11.77 7.89 -5.61
C PRO A 61 10.89 6.65 -5.72
N GLN A 62 11.50 5.47 -5.64
CA GLN A 62 10.82 4.18 -5.67
C GLN A 62 11.22 3.34 -4.46
N ALA A 63 10.36 2.39 -4.11
CA ALA A 63 10.62 1.35 -3.14
C ALA A 63 10.07 0.01 -3.64
N GLU A 64 10.81 -1.05 -3.36
CA GLU A 64 10.46 -2.43 -3.71
C GLU A 64 9.96 -3.14 -2.46
N ILE A 65 8.81 -3.81 -2.53
CA ILE A 65 8.27 -4.60 -1.44
C ILE A 65 7.81 -5.98 -1.91
N ASN A 66 8.09 -7.01 -1.13
CA ASN A 66 7.53 -8.34 -1.35
C ASN A 66 6.24 -8.47 -0.54
N LEU A 67 5.09 -8.52 -1.20
CA LEU A 67 3.80 -8.49 -0.51
C LEU A 67 3.59 -9.77 0.32
N GLY A 68 3.10 -9.57 1.55
CA GLY A 68 2.70 -10.66 2.44
C GLY A 68 1.28 -11.15 2.14
N GLY A 69 1.01 -12.44 2.40
CA GLY A 69 -0.36 -12.98 2.36
C GLY A 69 -1.03 -13.02 0.98
N ILE A 70 -0.24 -12.93 -0.10
CA ILE A 70 -0.70 -13.08 -1.47
C ILE A 70 -0.83 -14.56 -1.85
N ASP A 71 -1.93 -14.90 -2.50
CA ASP A 71 -2.20 -16.23 -3.04
C ASP A 71 -1.75 -16.28 -4.51
N LYS A 72 -0.80 -17.16 -4.81
CA LYS A 72 -0.20 -17.26 -6.15
C LYS A 72 -1.21 -17.66 -7.24
N ASP A 73 -2.27 -18.35 -6.88
CA ASP A 73 -3.24 -18.91 -7.83
C ASP A 73 -4.41 -17.95 -8.11
N LYS A 74 -4.36 -16.72 -7.58
CA LYS A 74 -5.39 -15.68 -7.74
C LYS A 74 -4.89 -14.52 -8.60
N THR A 75 -5.82 -13.69 -9.06
CA THR A 75 -5.53 -12.41 -9.72
C THR A 75 -6.04 -11.28 -8.84
N TYR A 76 -5.25 -10.21 -8.74
CA TYR A 76 -5.53 -9.07 -7.88
C TYR A 76 -5.73 -7.81 -8.70
N ILE A 77 -6.69 -6.99 -8.29
CA ILE A 77 -6.91 -5.64 -8.79
C ILE A 77 -6.38 -4.67 -7.74
N PHE A 78 -5.34 -3.91 -8.09
CA PHE A 78 -4.81 -2.83 -7.28
C PHE A 78 -5.43 -1.51 -7.73
N THR A 79 -5.77 -0.64 -6.78
CA THR A 79 -6.36 0.68 -7.03
C THR A 79 -5.66 1.71 -6.16
N SER A 80 -5.06 2.71 -6.80
CA SER A 80 -4.50 3.89 -6.12
C SER A 80 -5.60 4.88 -5.80
N GLU A 81 -5.80 5.22 -4.52
CA GLU A 81 -6.76 6.27 -4.13
C GLU A 81 -6.27 7.67 -4.50
N ASP A 82 -4.96 7.84 -4.70
CA ASP A 82 -4.36 9.12 -5.04
C ASP A 82 -4.52 9.47 -6.54
N THR A 83 -4.47 8.45 -7.42
CA THR A 83 -4.51 8.63 -8.88
C THR A 83 -5.75 8.03 -9.55
N ASN A 84 -6.51 7.18 -8.85
CA ASN A 84 -7.55 6.30 -9.41
C ASN A 84 -7.04 5.34 -10.49
N GLU A 85 -5.72 5.15 -10.57
CA GLU A 85 -5.13 4.14 -11.43
C GLU A 85 -5.47 2.75 -10.93
N VAL A 86 -5.84 1.87 -11.86
CA VAL A 86 -6.21 0.49 -11.60
C VAL A 86 -5.33 -0.42 -12.42
N VAL A 87 -4.68 -1.38 -11.76
CA VAL A 87 -3.84 -2.39 -12.42
C VAL A 87 -4.25 -3.78 -11.97
N GLU A 88 -4.24 -4.72 -12.91
CA GLU A 88 -4.50 -6.14 -12.66
C GLU A 88 -3.17 -6.90 -12.69
N ILE A 89 -2.89 -7.66 -11.65
CA ILE A 89 -1.62 -8.40 -11.49
C ILE A 89 -1.93 -9.80 -10.95
N SER A 90 -1.33 -10.84 -11.53
CA SER A 90 -1.46 -12.20 -11.01
C SER A 90 -0.69 -12.37 -9.70
N GLY A 91 -1.21 -13.23 -8.84
CA GLY A 91 -0.55 -13.64 -7.61
C GLY A 91 0.80 -14.31 -7.89
N GLU A 92 0.92 -15.04 -9.00
CA GLU A 92 2.19 -15.61 -9.46
C GLU A 92 3.25 -14.52 -9.66
N THR A 93 2.93 -13.43 -10.36
CA THR A 93 3.86 -12.30 -10.53
C THR A 93 4.16 -11.62 -9.20
N LEU A 94 3.16 -11.36 -8.36
CA LEU A 94 3.32 -10.70 -7.07
C LEU A 94 4.12 -11.50 -6.04
N THR A 95 4.20 -12.82 -6.22
CA THR A 95 4.99 -13.72 -5.35
C THR A 95 6.38 -14.01 -5.92
N ALA A 96 6.58 -13.84 -7.24
CA ALA A 96 7.86 -14.02 -7.90
C ALA A 96 8.71 -12.73 -7.93
N GLU A 97 8.08 -11.56 -8.01
CA GLU A 97 8.75 -10.26 -8.20
C GLU A 97 8.30 -9.24 -7.14
N PRO A 98 9.18 -8.31 -6.74
CA PRO A 98 8.80 -7.25 -5.84
C PRO A 98 7.78 -6.30 -6.48
N TYR A 99 6.82 -5.86 -5.69
CA TYR A 99 5.90 -4.79 -6.06
C TYR A 99 6.57 -3.43 -5.93
N ILE A 100 6.53 -2.63 -6.99
CA ILE A 100 7.22 -1.34 -7.07
C ILE A 100 6.26 -0.21 -6.69
N LEU A 101 6.60 0.52 -5.62
CA LEU A 101 5.95 1.76 -5.23
C LEU A 101 6.72 2.95 -5.82
N SER A 102 6.01 3.96 -6.33
CA SER A 102 6.60 5.16 -6.92
C SER A 102 5.99 6.44 -6.33
N LEU A 103 6.83 7.29 -5.73
CA LEU A 103 6.48 8.64 -5.28
C LEU A 103 7.60 9.61 -5.65
N PRO A 104 7.52 10.29 -6.81
CA PRO A 104 8.57 11.20 -7.28
C PRO A 104 8.82 12.40 -6.36
N GLN A 105 7.78 12.84 -5.64
CA GLN A 105 7.86 13.96 -4.69
C GLN A 105 8.19 13.45 -3.28
N LYS A 106 9.07 14.14 -2.56
CA LYS A 106 9.30 13.89 -1.12
C LYS A 106 8.15 14.45 -0.29
N ARG A 107 7.93 13.91 0.92
CA ARG A 107 6.85 14.33 1.84
C ARG A 107 5.44 14.10 1.28
N THR A 108 5.29 13.03 0.50
CA THR A 108 3.99 12.57 0.01
C THR A 108 3.71 11.14 0.48
N SER A 109 2.47 10.73 0.31
CA SER A 109 1.97 9.40 0.65
C SER A 109 1.37 8.71 -0.57
N LEU A 110 1.18 7.40 -0.43
CA LEU A 110 0.50 6.54 -1.38
C LEU A 110 -0.43 5.62 -0.60
N LEU A 111 -1.71 5.61 -0.97
CA LEU A 111 -2.71 4.67 -0.46
C LEU A 111 -3.22 3.81 -1.62
N ILE A 112 -2.89 2.52 -1.56
CA ILE A 112 -3.33 1.53 -2.55
C ILE A 112 -4.19 0.49 -1.87
N PHE A 113 -5.36 0.23 -2.41
CA PHE A 113 -6.17 -0.94 -2.07
C PHE A 113 -5.90 -2.05 -3.08
N TYR A 114 -5.98 -3.30 -2.64
CA TYR A 114 -6.03 -4.45 -3.55
C TYR A 114 -7.14 -5.40 -3.15
N LYS A 115 -7.66 -6.13 -4.12
CA LYS A 115 -8.64 -7.20 -3.91
C LYS A 115 -8.49 -8.29 -4.97
N VAL A 116 -8.83 -9.51 -4.61
CA VAL A 116 -8.99 -10.61 -5.56
C VAL A 116 -10.07 -10.23 -6.58
N LYS A 117 -9.81 -10.53 -7.85
CA LYS A 117 -10.72 -10.32 -8.99
C LYS A 117 -11.89 -11.29 -8.96
#